data_AF-A0AAW1KFK5-F1
#
_entry.id   AF-A0AAW1KFK5-F1
#
_cell.length_a   1.000
_cell.length_b   1.000
_cell.length_c   1.000
_cell.angle_alpha   90.00
_cell.angle_beta   90.00
_cell.angle_gamma   90.00
#
_symmetry.space_group_name_H-M   'P 1'
#
loop_
_entity.id
_entity.type
_entity.pdbx_description
1 polymer ?
#
loop_
_entity_poly.entity_id
_entity_poly.type
_entity_poly.pdbx_seq_one_letter_code
_entity_poly.pdbx_strand_id
1 'polypeptide(L)'
;MNDQAPTQYGLIYPTINCRAWYANLSVLRWFYSTIARLKFGHGQFPTHLYRLHLIESPACSCGNVKEDINHLFLECDNFTADRKEMLRELSKMKVEFPTNMVQILRHNNINVYRVLMKYIKSTNILI
;
A
#
# COMPACT_ATOMS: atom_id res chain seq x y z
N MET A 1 -0.57 -28.88 10.16
CA MET A 1 -0.03 -27.51 10.27
C MET A 1 -0.86 -26.66 9.33
N ASN A 2 -1.37 -25.52 9.78
CA ASN A 2 -2.36 -24.76 9.01
C ASN A 2 -1.65 -24.12 7.80
N ASP A 3 -1.87 -24.66 6.59
CA ASP A 3 -1.32 -24.19 5.31
C ASP A 3 -1.98 -22.87 4.86
N GLN A 4 -2.06 -21.89 5.76
CA GLN A 4 -2.48 -20.54 5.41
C GLN A 4 -1.28 -19.75 4.93
N ALA A 5 -1.37 -19.25 3.69
CA ALA A 5 -0.39 -18.34 3.14
C ALA A 5 -0.15 -17.14 4.09
N PRO A 6 1.09 -16.63 4.20
CA PRO A 6 1.40 -15.54 5.10
C PRO A 6 0.59 -14.30 4.77
N THR A 7 0.10 -13.61 5.81
CA THR A 7 -0.59 -12.32 5.65
C THR A 7 0.37 -11.27 5.11
N GLN A 8 -0.16 -10.21 4.49
CA GLN A 8 0.66 -9.08 4.02
C GLN A 8 1.54 -8.49 5.14
N TYR A 9 0.97 -8.34 6.34
CA TYR A 9 1.73 -7.86 7.49
C TYR A 9 2.86 -8.83 7.87
N GLY A 10 2.61 -10.14 7.85
CA GLY A 10 3.63 -11.16 8.11
C GLY A 10 4.75 -11.19 7.07
N LEU A 11 4.45 -10.84 5.81
CA LEU A 11 5.48 -10.68 4.77
C LEU A 11 6.36 -9.45 5.00
N ILE A 12 5.79 -8.37 5.53
CA ILE A 12 6.52 -7.13 5.86
C ILE A 12 7.36 -7.32 7.14
N TYR A 13 6.79 -7.96 8.16
CA TYR A 13 7.41 -8.23 9.46
C TYR A 13 7.41 -9.74 9.74
N PRO A 14 8.41 -10.50 9.24
CA PRO A 14 8.48 -11.95 9.44
C PRO A 14 8.74 -12.34 10.91
N THR A 15 9.24 -11.40 11.71
CA THR A 15 9.49 -11.56 13.15
C THR A 15 8.68 -10.53 13.93
N ILE A 16 8.18 -10.91 15.10
CA ILE A 16 7.47 -9.99 16.00
C ILE A 16 8.45 -8.93 16.50
N ASN A 17 8.13 -7.65 16.27
CA ASN A 17 8.91 -6.53 16.78
C ASN A 17 8.24 -5.96 18.03
N CYS A 18 8.98 -5.87 19.14
CA CYS A 18 8.49 -5.29 20.40
C CYS A 18 8.37 -3.76 20.34
N ARG A 19 8.87 -3.10 19.29
CA ARG A 19 8.77 -1.66 19.08
C ARG A 19 7.95 -1.34 17.83
N ALA A 20 6.93 -0.52 17.99
CA ALA A 20 6.14 -0.03 16.87
C ALA A 20 6.99 0.80 15.90
N TRP A 21 6.76 0.64 14.60
CA TRP A 21 7.51 1.34 13.54
C TRP A 21 7.40 2.87 13.61
N TYR A 22 6.39 3.39 14.30
CA TYR A 22 6.13 4.81 14.48
C TYR A 22 6.48 5.36 15.86
N ALA A 23 7.11 4.57 16.73
CA ALA A 23 7.33 4.94 18.14
C ALA A 23 8.07 6.28 18.35
N ASN A 24 8.89 6.70 17.39
CA ASN A 24 9.67 7.95 17.46
C ASN A 24 9.24 8.99 16.41
N LEU A 25 8.08 8.80 15.77
CA LEU A 25 7.60 9.71 14.73
C LEU A 25 6.61 10.70 15.33
N SER A 26 6.84 11.99 15.08
CA SER A 26 5.84 13.05 15.33
C SER A 26 5.12 13.36 14.02
N VAL A 27 4.08 12.58 13.71
CA VAL A 27 3.22 12.76 12.52
C VAL A 27 1.73 12.82 12.94
N LEU A 28 0.82 13.09 12.00
CA LEU A 28 -0.61 13.19 12.29
C LEU A 28 -1.27 11.81 12.39
N ARG A 29 -2.34 11.67 13.19
CA ARG A 29 -3.09 10.41 13.38
C ARG A 29 -3.38 9.70 12.05
N TRP A 30 -3.85 10.47 11.06
CA TRP A 30 -4.14 10.01 9.71
C TRP A 30 -2.95 9.30 9.06
N PHE A 31 -1.75 9.87 9.16
CA PHE A 31 -0.53 9.28 8.60
C PHE A 31 -0.28 7.88 9.13
N TYR A 32 -0.32 7.69 10.45
CA TYR A 32 -0.08 6.38 11.06
C TYR A 32 -1.14 5.37 10.66
N SER A 33 -2.42 5.78 10.71
CA SER A 33 -3.53 4.88 10.40
C SER A 33 -3.50 4.44 8.94
N THR A 34 -3.19 5.34 8.00
CA THR A 34 -3.11 5.02 6.58
C THR A 34 -1.96 4.06 6.30
N ILE A 35 -0.76 4.32 6.81
CA ILE A 35 0.37 3.39 6.62
C ILE A 35 0.12 2.04 7.31
N ALA A 36 -0.52 2.02 8.49
CA ALA A 36 -0.91 0.77 9.14
C ALA A 36 -1.88 -0.03 8.26
N ARG A 37 -2.95 0.60 7.74
CA ARG A 37 -3.90 -0.06 6.82
C ARG A 37 -3.21 -0.60 5.57
N LEU A 38 -2.30 0.17 4.96
CA LEU A 38 -1.46 -0.33 3.86
C LEU A 38 -0.67 -1.58 4.28
N LYS A 39 -0.01 -1.58 5.44
CA LYS A 39 0.74 -2.75 5.93
C LYS A 39 -0.15 -3.98 6.18
N PHE A 40 -1.42 -3.78 6.54
CA PHE A 40 -2.38 -4.87 6.69
C PHE A 40 -3.08 -5.27 5.37
N GLY A 41 -2.88 -4.53 4.29
CA GLY A 41 -3.56 -4.80 3.03
C GLY A 41 -5.04 -4.38 3.04
N HIS A 42 -5.38 -3.35 3.82
CA HIS A 42 -6.74 -2.87 4.03
C HIS A 42 -6.94 -1.50 3.38
N GLY A 43 -8.14 -1.27 2.85
CA GLY A 43 -8.54 -0.02 2.22
C GLY A 43 -9.91 -0.16 1.54
N GLN A 44 -10.46 0.91 0.99
CA GLN A 44 -11.75 0.90 0.30
C GLN A 44 -11.58 0.67 -1.21
N PHE A 45 -10.80 -0.36 -1.57
CA PHE A 45 -10.62 -0.75 -2.96
C PHE A 45 -11.44 -1.99 -3.31
N PRO A 46 -11.91 -2.13 -4.56
CA PRO A 46 -12.82 -3.18 -5.00
C PRO A 46 -12.44 -4.59 -4.55
N THR A 47 -11.17 -4.99 -4.63
CA THR A 47 -10.77 -6.33 -4.15
C THR A 47 -11.06 -6.52 -2.66
N HIS A 48 -10.80 -5.51 -1.83
CA HIS A 48 -11.06 -5.59 -0.39
C HIS A 48 -12.56 -5.62 -0.09
N LEU A 49 -13.33 -4.76 -0.76
CA LEU A 49 -14.79 -4.67 -0.58
C LEU A 49 -15.50 -5.94 -1.08
N TYR A 50 -15.05 -6.50 -2.21
CA TYR A 50 -15.56 -7.76 -2.76
C TYR A 50 -15.31 -8.94 -1.80
N ARG A 51 -14.12 -9.01 -1.19
CA ARG A 51 -13.80 -10.01 -0.16
C ARG A 51 -14.69 -9.90 1.09
N LEU A 52 -15.19 -8.70 1.38
CA LEU A 52 -16.14 -8.44 2.47
C LEU A 52 -17.61 -8.60 2.02
N HIS A 53 -17.86 -9.03 0.78
CA HIS A 53 -19.18 -9.15 0.17
C HIS A 53 -20.00 -7.84 0.15
N LEU A 54 -19.30 -6.68 0.09
CA LEU A 54 -19.94 -5.36 0.04
C LEU A 54 -20.24 -4.88 -1.38
N ILE A 55 -19.58 -5.47 -2.37
CA ILE A 55 -19.78 -5.19 -3.80
C ILE A 55 -19.71 -6.50 -4.58
N GLU A 56 -20.22 -6.51 -5.82
CA GLU A 56 -20.33 -7.72 -6.64
C GLU A 56 -19.11 -8.02 -7.52
N SER A 57 -18.19 -7.07 -7.68
CA SER A 57 -17.02 -7.23 -8.55
C SER A 57 -15.76 -6.59 -7.96
N PRO A 58 -14.59 -7.25 -8.03
CA PRO A 58 -13.31 -6.68 -7.63
C PRO A 58 -12.65 -5.82 -8.73
N ALA A 59 -13.31 -5.60 -9.87
CA ALA A 59 -12.72 -4.92 -11.02
C ALA A 59 -12.47 -3.43 -10.76
N CYS A 60 -11.40 -2.92 -11.38
CA CYS A 60 -11.10 -1.49 -11.45
C CYS A 60 -11.92 -0.82 -12.56
N SER A 61 -12.28 0.45 -12.38
CA SER A 61 -12.85 1.27 -13.44
C SER A 61 -11.91 1.51 -14.63
N CYS A 62 -10.60 1.29 -14.47
CA CYS A 62 -9.64 1.34 -15.57
C CYS A 62 -9.74 0.14 -16.53
N GLY A 63 -10.57 -0.86 -16.21
CA GLY A 63 -10.74 -2.08 -17.01
C GLY A 63 -9.94 -3.29 -16.52
N ASN A 64 -9.12 -3.13 -15.47
CA ASN A 64 -8.46 -4.27 -14.84
C ASN A 64 -9.48 -5.14 -14.07
N VAL A 65 -9.34 -6.46 -14.18
CA VAL A 65 -10.22 -7.44 -13.51
C VAL A 65 -10.13 -7.40 -11.99
N LYS A 66 -9.07 -6.79 -11.42
CA LYS A 66 -8.82 -6.76 -9.99
C LYS A 66 -8.11 -5.46 -9.59
N GLU A 67 -8.76 -4.66 -8.76
CA GLU A 67 -8.14 -3.50 -8.10
C GLU A 67 -7.66 -3.89 -6.69
N ASP A 68 -6.38 -4.22 -6.55
CA ASP A 68 -5.71 -4.38 -5.26
C ASP A 68 -4.66 -3.27 -5.02
N ILE A 69 -3.95 -3.30 -3.89
CA ILE A 69 -2.98 -2.25 -3.56
C ILE A 69 -1.83 -2.20 -4.57
N ASN A 70 -1.39 -3.33 -5.13
CA ASN A 70 -0.35 -3.30 -6.16
C ASN A 70 -0.89 -2.64 -7.41
N HIS A 71 -2.09 -3.02 -7.85
CA HIS A 71 -2.73 -2.39 -8.99
C HIS A 71 -2.86 -0.88 -8.78
N LEU A 72 -3.45 -0.46 -7.66
CA LEU A 72 -3.71 0.95 -7.34
C LEU A 72 -2.47 1.83 -7.35
N PHE A 73 -1.33 1.34 -6.87
CA PHE A 73 -0.11 2.14 -6.73
C PHE A 73 0.84 1.97 -7.92
N LEU A 74 0.89 0.78 -8.55
CA LEU A 74 1.95 0.41 -9.48
C LEU A 74 1.47 0.16 -10.92
N GLU A 75 0.15 0.03 -11.16
CA GLU A 75 -0.36 -0.41 -12.47
C GLU A 75 -1.54 0.42 -12.99
N CYS A 76 -2.40 0.96 -12.12
CA CYS A 76 -3.71 1.51 -12.48
C CYS A 76 -3.64 2.71 -13.43
N ASP A 77 -4.20 2.57 -14.63
CA ASP A 77 -4.09 3.60 -15.68
C ASP A 77 -4.77 4.93 -15.33
N ASN A 78 -5.77 4.90 -14.43
CA ASN A 78 -6.44 6.09 -13.91
C ASN A 78 -5.47 7.06 -13.19
N PHE A 79 -4.34 6.56 -12.68
CA PHE A 79 -3.39 7.31 -11.87
C PHE A 79 -2.00 7.41 -12.53
N THR A 80 -1.94 7.36 -13.86
CA THR A 80 -0.67 7.29 -14.60
C THR A 80 0.30 8.44 -14.30
N ALA A 81 -0.20 9.67 -14.16
CA ALA A 81 0.63 10.84 -13.88
C ALA A 81 1.23 10.79 -12.46
N ASP A 82 0.37 10.63 -11.46
CA ASP A 82 0.75 10.49 -10.05
C ASP A 82 1.68 9.29 -9.82
N ARG A 83 1.43 8.18 -10.52
CA ARG A 83 2.25 6.96 -10.42
C ARG A 83 3.65 7.24 -10.94
N LYS A 84 3.79 7.90 -12.09
CA LYS A 84 5.11 8.24 -12.65
C LYS A 84 5.90 9.15 -11.71
N GLU A 85 5.25 10.12 -11.08
CA GLU A 85 5.88 10.99 -10.08
C GLU A 85 6.31 10.19 -8.85
N MET A 86 5.41 9.38 -8.29
CA MET A 86 5.68 8.53 -7.13
C MET A 86 6.86 7.60 -7.39
N LEU A 87 6.88 6.88 -8.52
CA LEU A 87 7.95 5.97 -8.89
C LEU A 87 9.29 6.69 -9.07
N ARG A 88 9.28 7.90 -9.65
CA ARG A 88 10.48 8.74 -9.76
C ARG A 88 11.03 9.13 -8.38
N GLU A 89 10.18 9.49 -7.43
CA GLU A 89 10.61 9.81 -6.06
C GLU A 89 11.14 8.56 -5.33
N LEU A 90 10.47 7.42 -5.46
CA LEU A 90 10.90 6.15 -4.85
C LEU A 90 12.23 5.63 -5.42
N SER A 91 12.49 5.82 -6.72
CA SER A 91 13.76 5.41 -7.35
C SER A 91 15.00 6.06 -6.73
N LYS A 92 14.82 7.22 -6.07
CA LYS A 92 15.90 7.93 -5.36
C LYS A 92 16.16 7.37 -3.95
N MET A 93 15.29 6.46 -3.45
CA MET A 93 15.27 6.02 -2.05
C MET A 93 15.77 4.58 -1.84
N LYS A 94 16.60 4.05 -2.76
CA LYS A 94 17.10 2.66 -2.75
C LYS A 94 15.99 1.61 -2.81
N VAL A 95 14.84 1.95 -3.41
CA VAL A 95 13.81 0.98 -3.75
C VAL A 95 14.22 0.30 -5.05
N GLU A 96 14.41 -1.01 -5.02
CA GLU A 96 14.77 -1.81 -6.19
C GLU A 96 13.52 -2.16 -7.01
N PHE A 97 13.67 -2.19 -8.33
CA PHE A 97 12.63 -2.53 -9.30
C PHE A 97 13.04 -3.76 -10.12
N PRO A 98 12.11 -4.67 -10.47
CA PRO A 98 10.67 -4.62 -10.25
C PRO A 98 10.30 -4.80 -8.77
N THR A 99 9.21 -4.15 -8.34
CA THR A 99 8.81 -4.10 -6.93
C THR A 99 7.33 -4.39 -6.75
N ASN A 100 6.91 -4.50 -5.50
CA ASN A 100 5.50 -4.53 -5.12
C ASN A 100 5.30 -3.75 -3.82
N MET A 101 4.05 -3.51 -3.44
CA MET A 101 3.74 -2.70 -2.27
C MET A 101 4.22 -3.32 -0.96
N VAL A 102 4.34 -4.65 -0.88
CA VAL A 102 4.93 -5.33 0.28
C VAL A 102 6.41 -4.97 0.41
N GLN A 103 7.18 -5.04 -0.68
CA GLN A 103 8.61 -4.70 -0.67
C GLN A 103 8.82 -3.20 -0.35
N ILE A 104 8.01 -2.32 -0.94
CA ILE A 104 8.06 -0.87 -0.65
C ILE A 104 7.82 -0.61 0.85
N LEU A 105 6.78 -1.22 1.44
CA LEU A 105 6.43 -1.03 2.86
C LEU A 105 7.43 -1.69 3.82
N ARG A 106 8.23 -2.65 3.35
CA ARG A 106 9.27 -3.36 4.12
C ARG A 106 10.51 -2.51 4.36
N HIS A 107 10.80 -1.52 3.51
CA HIS A 107 11.94 -0.60 3.74
C HIS A 107 11.85 0.19 5.05
N ASN A 108 10.67 0.28 5.64
CA ASN A 108 10.41 0.97 6.90
C ASN A 108 11.02 2.37 7.01
N ASN A 109 10.97 3.12 5.90
CA ASN A 109 11.58 4.43 5.77
C ASN A 109 10.49 5.52 5.73
N ILE A 110 10.62 6.53 6.59
CA ILE A 110 9.64 7.62 6.70
C ILE A 110 9.49 8.42 5.40
N ASN A 111 10.57 8.58 4.64
CA ASN A 111 10.53 9.31 3.37
C ASN A 111 9.75 8.51 2.31
N VAL A 112 9.89 7.18 2.29
CA VAL A 112 9.07 6.30 1.45
C VAL A 112 7.59 6.48 1.81
N TYR A 113 7.25 6.45 3.10
CA TYR A 113 5.87 6.67 3.53
C TYR A 113 5.33 8.06 3.17
N ARG A 114 6.15 9.11 3.23
CA ARG A 114 5.74 10.46 2.80
C ARG A 114 5.39 10.50 1.31
N VAL A 115 6.16 9.81 0.46
CA VAL A 115 5.87 9.69 -0.98
C VAL A 115 4.55 8.95 -1.20
N LEU A 116 4.32 7.84 -0.51
CA LEU A 116 3.03 7.11 -0.58
C LEU A 116 1.85 7.99 -0.12
N MET A 117 2.01 8.75 0.95
CA MET A 117 0.96 9.65 1.45
C MET A 117 0.67 10.80 0.48
N LYS A 118 1.70 11.33 -0.21
CA LYS A 118 1.55 12.33 -1.27
C LYS A 118 0.71 11.75 -2.42
N TYR A 119 1.02 10.53 -2.86
CA TYR A 119 0.27 9.82 -3.91
C TYR A 119 -1.20 9.60 -3.53
N ILE A 120 -1.47 9.13 -2.30
CA ILE A 120 -2.85 8.93 -1.81
C ILE A 120 -3.62 10.25 -1.81
N LYS A 121 -2.97 11.35 -1.41
CA LYS A 121 -3.60 12.66 -1.37
C LYS A 121 -3.91 13.21 -2.75
N SER A 122 -3.06 12.98 -3.74
CA SER A 122 -3.27 13.51 -5.10
C SER A 122 -4.30 12.70 -5.89
N THR A 123 -4.33 11.38 -5.69
CA THR A 123 -5.27 10.46 -6.34
C THR A 123 -6.63 10.37 -5.66
N ASN A 124 -6.77 10.87 -4.42
CA ASN A 124 -7.95 10.73 -3.57
C ASN A 124 -8.38 9.27 -3.32
N ILE A 125 -7.43 8.33 -3.36
CA ILE A 125 -7.68 6.94 -3.02
C ILE A 125 -8.03 6.83 -1.53
N LEU A 126 -9.03 6.01 -1.22
CA LEU A 126 -9.49 5.78 0.15
C LEU A 126 -8.83 4.53 0.74
N ILE A 127 -7.92 4.75 1.70
CA ILE A 127 -7.19 3.72 2.45
C ILE A 127 -7.65 3.70 3.90
#